data_AF-A0A392R228-F1
#
_entry.id   AF-A0A392R228-F1
#
_cell.length_a   1.000
_cell.length_b   1.000
_cell.length_c   1.000
_cell.angle_alpha   90.00
_cell.angle_beta   90.00
_cell.angle_gamma   90.00
#
_symmetry.space_group_name_H-M   'P 1'
#
loop_
_entity.id
_entity.type
_entity.pdbx_description
1 polymer ?
#
loop_
_entity_poly.entity_id
_entity_poly.type
_entity_poly.pdbx_seq_one_letter_code
_entity_poly.pdbx_strand_id
1 'polypeptide(L)' 'MSTSRKDWSLKLDEALWTYQTAFKSPIGLTPFQMVYGKSCHLPVELEHKAYWALKFLNFDENQAGEKKKVSNARIGRVK' A
#
# COMPACT_ATOMS: atom_id res chain seq x y z
N MET A 1 23.96 16.03 1.44
CA MET A 1 22.67 15.31 1.45
C MET A 1 22.89 14.02 2.23
N SER A 2 22.62 14.02 3.55
CA SER A 2 22.88 12.85 4.39
C SER A 2 21.92 11.73 4.00
N THR A 3 22.45 10.66 3.42
CA THR A 3 21.71 9.43 3.14
C THR A 3 21.41 8.73 4.46
N SER A 4 20.23 8.97 5.02
CA SER A 4 19.74 8.20 6.14
C SER A 4 19.45 6.78 5.66
N ARG A 5 19.66 5.78 6.53
CA ARG A 5 19.35 4.38 6.19
C ARG A 5 17.88 4.18 5.75
N LYS A 6 16.98 5.10 6.15
CA LYS A 6 15.57 5.15 5.75
C LYS A 6 15.33 5.62 4.30
N ASP A 7 16.29 6.26 3.64
CA ASP A 7 16.13 6.76 2.27
C ASP A 7 16.32 5.66 1.22
N TRP A 8 16.87 4.51 1.60
CA TRP A 8 17.11 3.39 0.69
C TRP A 8 15.83 2.74 0.22
N SER A 9 14.81 2.61 1.08
CA SER A 9 13.52 2.03 0.68
C SER A 9 12.84 2.91 -0.38
N LEU A 10 12.86 4.23 -0.18
CA LEU A 10 12.34 5.21 -1.13
C LEU A 10 13.06 5.13 -2.48
N LYS A 11 14.39 5.10 -2.48
CA LYS A 11 15.18 4.93 -3.71
C LYS A 11 14.93 3.61 -4.41
N LEU A 12 14.63 2.54 -3.67
CA LEU A 12 14.38 1.22 -4.24
C LEU A 12 13.00 1.16 -4.90
N ASP A 13 11.97 1.76 -4.28
CA ASP A 13 10.66 1.97 -4.92
C ASP A 13 10.80 2.86 -6.18
N GLU A 14 11.56 3.96 -6.12
CA GLU A 14 11.82 4.82 -7.28
C GLU A 14 12.57 4.09 -8.40
N ALA A 15 13.61 3.33 -8.07
CA ALA A 15 14.38 2.56 -9.05
C ALA A 15 13.50 1.49 -9.73
N LEU A 16 12.67 0.79 -8.95
CA LEU A 16 11.71 -0.19 -9.47
C LEU A 16 10.68 0.48 -10.38
N TRP A 17 10.13 1.62 -9.97
CA TRP A 17 9.21 2.41 -10.78
C TRP A 17 9.83 2.83 -12.12
N THR A 18 11.09 3.29 -12.07
CA THR A 18 11.84 3.71 -13.25
C THR A 18 12.06 2.52 -14.18
N TYR A 19 12.43 1.35 -13.65
CA TYR A 19 12.60 0.14 -14.45
C TYR A 19 11.30 -0.31 -15.14
N GLN A 20 10.18 -0.30 -14.42
CA GLN A 20 8.88 -0.73 -14.95
C GLN A 20 8.35 0.18 -16.07
N THR A 21 8.73 1.47 -16.09
CA THR A 21 8.12 2.48 -16.96
C THR A 21 9.08 3.08 -18.00
N ALA A 22 10.36 3.25 -17.67
CA ALA A 22 11.34 3.91 -18.55
C ALA A 22 11.98 2.95 -19.55
N PHE A 23 12.19 1.69 -19.16
CA PHE A 23 12.79 0.71 -20.05
C PHE A 23 11.75 0.19 -21.04
N LYS A 24 12.06 0.27 -22.34
CA LYS A 24 11.25 -0.30 -23.42
C LYS A 24 12.01 -1.42 -24.10
N SER A 25 11.34 -2.55 -24.29
CA SER A 25 11.85 -3.65 -25.10
C SER A 25 11.99 -3.22 -26.58
N PRO A 26 12.73 -3.97 -27.42
CA PRO A 26 12.79 -3.73 -28.87
C PRO A 26 11.41 -3.75 -29.57
N ILE A 27 10.42 -4.39 -28.94
CA ILE A 27 9.02 -4.46 -29.39
C ILE A 27 8.23 -3.18 -28.99
N GLY A 28 8.84 -2.28 -28.21
CA GLY A 28 8.24 -1.02 -27.77
C GLY A 28 7.42 -1.12 -26.49
N LEU A 29 7.33 -2.31 -25.89
CA LEU A 29 6.58 -2.55 -24.65
C LEU A 29 7.48 -2.41 -23.42
N THR A 30 6.96 -1.81 -22.36
CA THR A 30 7.62 -1.78 -21.05
C THR A 30 7.48 -3.12 -20.33
N PRO A 31 8.36 -3.44 -19.36
CA PRO A 31 8.23 -4.66 -18.56
C PRO A 31 6.83 -4.82 -17.92
N PHE A 32 6.25 -3.72 -17.41
CA PHE A 32 4.91 -3.75 -16.83
C PHE A 32 3.83 -4.09 -17.86
N GLN A 33 3.91 -3.50 -19.06
CA GLN A 33 2.99 -3.80 -20.15
C GLN A 33 3.06 -5.26 -20.59
N MET A 34 4.23 -5.88 -20.49
CA MET A 34 4.43 -7.28 -20.87
C MET A 34 3.77 -8.27 -19.90
N VAL A 35 3.71 -7.92 -18.61
CA VAL A 35 3.10 -8.76 -17.56
C VAL A 35 1.59 -8.55 -17.47
N TYR A 36 1.14 -7.29 -17.54
CA TYR A 36 -0.26 -6.93 -17.27
C TYR A 36 -1.06 -6.58 -18.54
N GLY A 37 -0.42 -6.47 -19.70
CA GLY A 37 -1.07 -6.18 -20.98
C GLY A 37 -1.62 -4.76 -21.12
N LYS A 38 -1.33 -3.84 -20.18
CA LYS A 38 -1.84 -2.46 -20.16
C LYS A 38 -0.72 -1.45 -19.85
N SER A 39 -0.83 -0.24 -20.40
CA SER A 39 0.03 0.90 -20.05
C SER A 39 -0.22 1.34 -18.60
N CYS A 40 0.86 1.67 -17.88
CA CYS A 40 0.78 2.17 -16.51
C CYS A 40 0.22 3.60 -16.52
N HIS A 41 -1.09 3.77 -16.36
CA HIS A 41 -1.68 5.07 -16.00
C HIS A 41 -1.67 5.28 -14.48
N LEU A 42 -1.68 4.18 -13.73
CA LEU A 42 -1.34 4.05 -12.31
C LEU A 42 -0.94 2.58 -12.10
N PRO A 43 0.19 2.26 -11.43
CA PRO A 43 0.55 0.87 -11.20
C PRO A 43 -0.48 0.24 -10.27
N VAL A 44 -0.98 -0.94 -10.66
CA VAL A 44 -1.91 -1.74 -9.84
C VAL A 44 -1.34 -2.00 -8.44
N GLU A 45 -0.02 -1.97 -8.28
CA GLU A 45 0.67 -2.07 -7.00
C GLU A 45 0.33 -0.91 -6.05
N LEU A 46 0.17 0.33 -6.55
CA LEU A 46 -0.25 1.47 -5.72
C LEU A 46 -1.72 1.35 -5.33
N GLU A 47 -2.59 0.95 -6.25
CA GLU A 47 -4.01 0.70 -5.95
C GLU A 47 -4.15 -0.43 -4.93
N HIS A 48 -3.38 -1.51 -5.09
CA HIS A 48 -3.35 -2.64 -4.18
C HIS A 48 -2.79 -2.25 -2.80
N LYS A 49 -1.69 -1.49 -2.74
CA LYS A 49 -1.14 -0.95 -1.49
C LYS A 49 -2.17 -0.05 -0.78
N ALA A 50 -2.87 0.83 -1.52
CA ALA A 50 -3.93 1.68 -0.98
C ALA A 50 -5.14 0.87 -0.49
N TYR A 51 -5.55 -0.14 -1.24
CA TYR A 51 -6.61 -1.07 -0.87
C TYR A 51 -6.26 -1.85 0.41
N TRP A 52 -5.04 -2.38 0.52
CA TRP A 52 -4.57 -3.07 1.72
C TRP A 52 -4.45 -2.14 2.92
N ALA A 53 -3.96 -0.91 2.75
CA ALA A 53 -3.92 0.09 3.81
C ALA A 53 -5.34 0.43 4.29
N LEU A 54 -6.30 0.59 3.36
CA LEU A 54 -7.69 0.82 3.70
C LEU A 54 -8.30 -0.38 4.44
N LYS A 55 -8.08 -1.61 3.95
CA LYS A 55 -8.50 -2.86 4.61
C LYS A 55 -7.93 -2.97 6.03
N PHE A 56 -6.67 -2.59 6.22
CA PHE A 56 -5.99 -2.60 7.51
C PHE A 56 -6.61 -1.60 8.49
N LEU A 57 -6.82 -0.35 8.07
CA LEU A 57 -7.46 0.68 8.88
C LEU A 57 -8.90 0.32 9.28
N ASN A 58 -9.67 -0.27 8.36
CA ASN A 58 -11.02 -0.77 8.64
C ASN A 58 -11.04 -1.98 9.60
N PHE A 59 -9.93 -2.72 9.70
CA PHE A 59 -9.80 -3.84 10.63
C PHE A 59 -9.61 -3.37 12.08
N ASP A 60 -8.99 -2.20 12.29
CA ASP A 60 -8.86 -1.57 13.60
C ASP A 60 -10.17 -0.96 14.11
N GLU A 61 -11.02 -0.45 13.23
CA GLU A 61 -12.29 0.18 13.61
C GLU A 61 -13.27 -0.83 14.23
N ASN A 62 -13.32 -2.06 13.69
CA ASN A 62 -14.10 -3.16 14.26
C ASN A 62 -13.55 -3.65 15.61
N GLN A 63 -12.22 -3.73 15.76
CA GLN A 63 -11.60 -4.02 17.06
C GLN A 63 -11.83 -2.92 18.10
N ALA A 64 -11.85 -1.66 17.68
CA ALA A 64 -12.15 -0.52 18.54
C ALA A 64 -13.62 -0.50 18.98
N GLY A 65 -14.55 -0.91 18.10
CA GLY A 65 -15.97 -1.08 18.42
C GLY A 65 -16.23 -2.15 19.48
N GLU A 66 -15.58 -3.32 19.37
CA GLU A 66 -15.65 -4.40 20.36
C GLU A 66 -15.10 -3.95 21.74
N LYS A 67 -13.96 -3.26 21.76
CA LYS A 67 -13.38 -2.70 23.00
C LYS A 67 -14.30 -1.64 23.65
N LYS A 68 -14.95 -0.80 22.86
CA LYS A 68 -15.95 0.18 23.34
C LYS A 68 -17.18 -0.51 23.94
N LYS A 69 -17.71 -1.56 23.30
CA LYS A 69 -18.83 -2.35 23.82
C LYS A 69 -18.50 -3.04 25.14
N VAL A 70 -17.31 -3.64 25.24
CA VAL A 70 -16.85 -4.30 26.48
C VAL A 70 -16.64 -3.29 27.61
N SER A 71 -16.11 -2.09 27.32
CA SER A 71 -15.94 -1.02 28.31
C SER A 71 -17.29 -0.53 28.86
N ASN A 72 -18.26 -0.26 27.98
CA ASN A 72 -19.61 0.15 28.39
C ASN A 72 -20.35 -0.93 29.19
N ALA A 73 -20.18 -2.21 28.83
CA ALA A 73 -20.76 -3.34 29.57
C ALA A 73 -20.15 -3.51 30.98
N ARG A 74 -18.90 -3.08 31.19
CA ARG A 74 -18.24 -3.09 32.51
C ARG A 74 -18.71 -1.92 33.39
N ILE A 75 -18.93 -0.74 32.81
CA ILE A 75 -19.42 0.45 33.53
C ILE A 75 -20.87 0.26 34.00
N GLY A 76 -21.70 -0.44 33.21
CA GLY A 76 -23.10 -0.74 33.58
C GLY A 76 -23.29 -1.85 34.63
N ARG A 77 -22.22 -2.53 35.06
CA ARG A 77 -22.27 -3.64 36.04
C ARG A 77 -21.87 -3.24 37.47
N VAL A 78 -21.53 -1.97 37.70
CA VAL A 78 -21.11 -1.43 39.02
C VAL A 78 -22.14 -0.41 39.55
N LYS A 79 -23.41 -0.55 39.18
CA LYS A 79 -24.53 0.15 39.83
C LYS A 79 -25.43 -0.87 40.49
#